data_AF-A0A7X7R393-F1
#
_entry.id   AF-A0A7X7R393-F1
#
_cell.length_a   1.000
_cell.length_b   1.000
_cell.length_c   1.000
_cell.angle_alpha   90.00
_cell.angle_beta   90.00
_cell.angle_gamma   90.00
#
_symmetry.space_group_name_H-M   'P 1'
#
loop_
_entity.id
_entity.type
_entity.pdbx_description
1 polymer ?
#
loop_
_entity_poly.entity_id
_entity_poly.type
_entity_poly.pdbx_seq_one_letter_code
_entity_poly.pdbx_strand_id
1 'polypeptide(L)'
;MNTLNHDTKQKGFENLIFKTYAQEKNYDRMKCNLLNIRETMIATHECFNKMSLKKQLEYCNTIALIALHTQMQFMDENRPLSLPTNANYKYSMDRNFKKPRYVEVTVKASIGN
;
A
#
# COMPACT_ATOMS: atom_id res chain seq x y z
N MET A 1 28.72 6.76 20.88
CA MET A 1 27.90 6.14 19.82
C MET A 1 27.89 7.08 18.62
N ASN A 2 28.31 6.61 17.44
CA ASN A 2 28.55 7.41 16.22
C ASN A 2 27.24 7.89 15.56
N THR A 3 26.73 9.05 15.98
CA THR A 3 25.54 9.70 15.39
C THR A 3 25.75 10.13 13.93
N LEU A 4 26.95 10.58 13.56
CA LEU A 4 27.26 11.05 12.20
C LEU A 4 27.04 9.98 11.11
N ASN A 5 27.29 8.71 11.44
CA ASN A 5 27.22 7.60 10.49
C ASN A 5 25.76 7.10 10.32
N HIS A 6 24.93 7.30 11.35
CA HIS A 6 23.52 6.93 11.35
C HIS A 6 22.71 7.83 10.40
N ASP A 7 22.90 9.15 10.47
CA ASP A 7 22.20 10.12 9.63
C ASP A 7 22.55 9.97 8.14
N THR A 8 23.80 9.59 7.85
CA THR A 8 24.25 9.38 6.47
C THR A 8 23.62 8.13 5.85
N LYS A 9 23.53 7.03 6.60
CA LYS A 9 22.83 5.81 6.13
C LYS A 9 21.33 6.01 6.02
N GLN A 10 20.71 6.74 6.95
CA GLN A 10 19.29 7.08 6.91
C GLN A 10 18.93 7.87 5.65
N LYS A 11 19.65 8.96 5.38
CA LYS A 11 19.46 9.75 4.15
C LYS A 11 19.70 8.93 2.89
N GLY A 12 20.72 8.06 2.91
CA GLY A 12 20.99 7.13 1.81
C GLY A 12 19.81 6.19 1.52
N PHE A 13 19.16 5.69 2.57
CA PHE A 13 17.99 4.83 2.46
C PHE A 13 16.75 5.58 1.94
N GLU A 14 16.49 6.78 2.47
CA GLU A 14 15.39 7.64 2.02
C GLU A 14 15.54 8.03 0.54
N ASN A 15 16.76 8.33 0.10
CA ASN A 15 17.05 8.58 -1.31
C ASN A 15 16.78 7.35 -2.18
N LEU A 16 17.04 6.14 -1.66
CA LEU A 16 16.69 4.90 -2.36
C LEU A 16 15.17 4.77 -2.51
N ILE A 17 14.41 4.97 -1.43
CA ILE A 17 12.94 4.94 -1.45
C ILE A 17 12.40 5.95 -2.45
N PHE A 18 12.91 7.19 -2.43
CA PHE A 18 12.51 8.23 -3.37
C PHE A 18 12.77 7.81 -4.82
N LYS A 19 13.97 7.31 -5.14
CA LYS A 19 14.29 6.85 -6.50
C LYS A 19 13.38 5.72 -6.98
N THR A 20 12.99 4.82 -6.09
CA THR A 20 12.15 3.67 -6.44
C THR A 20 10.68 4.05 -6.59
N TYR A 21 10.17 4.98 -5.80
CA TYR A 21 8.72 5.17 -5.63
C TYR A 21 8.21 6.61 -5.75
N ALA A 22 9.04 7.59 -6.11
CA ALA A 22 8.63 9.00 -6.16
C ALA A 22 7.40 9.26 -7.05
N GLN A 23 7.15 8.40 -8.05
CA GLN A 23 6.02 8.52 -8.96
C GLN A 23 4.74 7.85 -8.44
N GLU A 24 4.81 7.15 -7.31
CA GLU A 24 3.67 6.44 -6.75
C GLU A 24 2.71 7.39 -6.02
N LYS A 25 1.41 7.25 -6.29
CA LYS A 25 0.35 8.09 -5.69
C LYS A 25 0.35 8.06 -4.16
N ASN A 26 0.82 6.96 -3.56
CA ASN A 26 0.85 6.76 -2.11
C ASN A 26 2.28 6.80 -1.56
N TYR A 27 3.19 7.53 -2.22
CA TYR A 27 4.61 7.61 -1.86
C TYR A 27 4.83 7.86 -0.36
N ASP A 28 4.20 8.89 0.22
CA ASP A 28 4.43 9.27 1.61
C ASP A 28 4.07 8.14 2.59
N ARG A 29 2.96 7.45 2.33
CA ARG A 29 2.52 6.32 3.15
C ARG A 29 3.50 5.16 3.05
N MET A 30 3.98 4.86 1.85
CA MET A 30 4.95 3.80 1.64
C MET A 30 6.31 4.15 2.25
N LYS A 31 6.77 5.39 2.09
CA LYS A 31 7.99 5.90 2.75
C LYS A 31 7.90 5.69 4.26
N CYS A 32 6.81 6.13 4.89
CA CYS A 32 6.62 5.98 6.33
C CYS A 32 6.66 4.51 6.76
N ASN A 33 5.94 3.63 6.06
CA ASN A 33 5.95 2.20 6.37
C ASN A 33 7.34 1.57 6.25
N LEU A 34 8.07 1.84 5.17
CA LEU A 34 9.41 1.28 4.93
C LEU A 34 10.43 1.78 5.96
N LEU A 35 10.31 3.04 6.39
CA LEU A 35 11.16 3.60 7.44
C LEU A 35 10.89 2.93 8.79
N ASN A 36 9.62 2.76 9.16
CA ASN A 36 9.24 2.10 10.42
C ASN A 36 9.71 0.63 10.47
N ILE A 37 9.56 -0.09 9.35
CA ILE A 37 10.06 -1.46 9.21
C ILE A 37 11.57 -1.48 9.39
N ARG A 38 12.30 -0.58 8.72
CA ARG A 38 13.76 -0.51 8.81
C ARG A 38 14.23 -0.21 10.23
N GLU A 39 13.62 0.76 10.91
CA GLU A 39 13.95 1.10 12.29
C GLU A 39 13.77 -0.10 13.22
N THR A 40 12.62 -0.77 13.10
CA THR A 40 12.33 -1.99 13.87
C THR A 40 13.36 -3.08 13.60
N MET A 41 13.66 -3.36 12.32
CA MET A 41 14.62 -4.39 11.92
C MET A 41 16.06 -4.09 12.37
N ILE A 42 16.46 -2.81 12.38
CA ILE A 42 17.78 -2.40 12.90
C ILE A 42 17.85 -2.61 14.42
N ALA A 43 16.77 -2.31 15.14
CA ALA A 43 16.70 -2.47 16.59
C ALA A 43 16.71 -3.96 17.00
N THR A 44 16.08 -4.84 16.22
CA THR A 44 15.93 -6.26 16.58
C THR A 44 16.98 -7.19 15.96
N HIS A 45 17.56 -6.83 14.80
CA HIS A 45 18.46 -7.70 14.05
C HIS A 45 19.76 -6.98 13.67
N GLU A 46 20.82 -7.18 14.45
CA GLU A 46 22.13 -6.56 14.18
C GLU A 46 22.68 -6.93 12.78
N CYS A 47 22.41 -8.17 12.32
CA CYS A 47 22.81 -8.63 10.99
C CYS A 47 22.17 -7.80 9.86
N PHE A 48 20.94 -7.30 10.06
CA PHE A 48 20.25 -6.44 9.12
C PHE A 48 20.94 -5.08 9.00
N ASN A 49 21.39 -4.49 10.11
CA ASN A 49 22.11 -3.20 10.10
C ASN A 49 23.43 -3.26 9.31
N LYS A 50 24.09 -4.43 9.31
CA LYS A 50 25.33 -4.68 8.56
C LYS A 50 25.10 -4.86 7.05
N MET A 51 23.86 -5.07 6.59
CA MET A 51 23.55 -5.23 5.17
C MET A 51 23.72 -3.91 4.38
N SER A 52 23.84 -4.05 3.05
CA SER A 52 23.79 -2.90 2.14
C SER A 52 22.38 -2.28 2.12
N LEU A 53 22.29 -0.98 1.85
CA LEU A 53 21.01 -0.27 1.82
C LEU A 53 20.04 -0.84 0.79
N LYS A 54 20.55 -1.31 -0.36
CA LYS A 54 19.74 -1.98 -1.39
C LYS A 54 19.09 -3.25 -0.85
N LYS A 55 19.87 -4.08 -0.15
CA LYS A 55 19.38 -5.33 0.43
C LYS A 55 18.41 -5.05 1.59
N GLN A 56 18.68 -4.03 2.41
CA GLN A 56 17.72 -3.57 3.43
C GLN A 56 16.38 -3.17 2.80
N LEU A 57 16.39 -2.48 1.66
CA LEU A 57 15.15 -2.07 0.97
C LEU A 57 14.38 -3.29 0.45
N GLU A 58 15.07 -4.26 -0.14
CA GLU A 58 14.46 -5.52 -0.61
C GLU A 58 13.71 -6.23 0.54
N TYR A 59 14.35 -6.40 1.70
CA TYR A 59 13.70 -6.98 2.87
C TYR A 59 12.52 -6.13 3.39
N CYS A 60 12.68 -4.81 3.47
CA CYS A 60 11.59 -3.93 3.91
C CYS A 60 10.37 -4.03 2.99
N ASN A 61 10.61 -4.14 1.68
CA ASN A 61 9.55 -4.34 0.68
C ASN A 61 8.87 -5.69 0.86
N THR A 62 9.64 -6.77 1.05
CA THR A 62 9.06 -8.10 1.31
C THR A 62 8.19 -8.09 2.57
N ILE A 63 8.67 -7.48 3.66
CA ILE A 63 7.91 -7.36 4.91
C ILE A 63 6.63 -6.54 4.69
N ALA A 64 6.72 -5.41 3.98
CA ALA A 64 5.56 -4.58 3.68
C ALA A 64 4.51 -5.33 2.84
N LEU A 65 4.95 -6.11 1.85
CA LEU A 65 4.07 -6.96 1.04
C LEU A 65 3.40 -8.06 1.89
N ILE A 66 4.17 -8.75 2.73
CA ILE A 66 3.62 -9.75 3.65
C ILE A 66 2.59 -9.10 4.56
N ALA A 67 2.89 -7.96 5.17
CA ALA A 67 1.98 -7.24 6.05
C ALA A 67 0.68 -6.82 5.34
N LEU A 68 0.78 -6.38 4.08
CA LEU A 68 -0.39 -6.05 3.26
C LEU A 68 -1.27 -7.29 3.02
N HIS A 69 -0.66 -8.42 2.66
CA HIS A 69 -1.37 -9.66 2.39
C HIS A 69 -1.93 -10.32 3.66
N THR A 70 -1.23 -10.25 4.80
CA THR A 70 -1.75 -10.77 6.07
C THR A 70 -2.85 -9.91 6.65
N GLN A 71 -2.82 -8.58 6.47
CA GLN A 71 -3.97 -7.72 6.79
C GLN A 71 -5.19 -8.06 5.94
N MET A 72 -4.99 -8.36 4.65
CA MET A 72 -6.08 -8.83 3.78
C MET A 72 -6.61 -10.20 4.23
N GLN A 73 -5.73 -11.14 4.58
CA GLN A 73 -6.12 -12.46 5.06
C GLN A 73 -6.90 -12.38 6.38
N PHE A 74 -6.49 -11.52 7.31
CA PHE A 74 -7.25 -11.26 8.54
C PHE A 74 -8.65 -10.68 8.25
N MET A 75 -8.79 -9.84 7.22
CA MET A 75 -10.11 -9.33 6.80
C MET A 75 -10.97 -10.39 6.11
N ASP A 76 -10.35 -11.33 5.38
CA ASP A 76 -11.07 -12.44 4.74
C ASP A 76 -11.46 -13.55 5.73
N GLU A 77 -10.63 -13.83 6.75
CA GLU A 77 -10.90 -14.80 7.82
C GLU A 77 -11.93 -14.29 8.84
N ASN A 78 -11.98 -12.98 9.07
CA ASN A 78 -13.02 -12.34 9.90
C ASN A 78 -14.26 -11.92 9.10
N ARG A 79 -14.36 -12.31 7.82
CA ARG A 79 -15.58 -12.16 7.06
C ARG A 79 -16.57 -13.18 7.64
N PRO A 80 -17.68 -12.77 8.27
CA PRO A 80 -18.62 -13.73 8.82
C PRO A 80 -19.09 -14.65 7.68
N LEU A 81 -18.84 -15.95 7.84
CA LEU A 81 -19.26 -17.06 6.97
C LEU A 81 -20.79 -17.28 6.99
N SER A 82 -21.55 -16.21 7.15
CA SER A 82 -23.01 -16.21 7.11
C SER A 82 -23.46 -15.13 6.13
N LEU A 83 -23.14 -15.32 4.86
CA LEU A 83 -23.92 -14.70 3.80
C LEU A 83 -24.95 -15.73 3.35
N PRO A 84 -26.26 -15.49 3.59
CA PRO A 84 -27.29 -16.37 3.05
C PRO A 84 -27.16 -16.40 1.52
N THR A 85 -27.37 -17.57 0.93
CA THR A 85 -27.19 -17.91 -0.49
C THR A 85 -27.94 -16.99 -1.47
N ASN A 86 -28.80 -16.10 -0.97
CA ASN A 86 -29.62 -15.15 -1.71
C ASN A 86 -29.28 -13.66 -1.45
N ALA A 87 -28.10 -13.35 -0.91
CA ALA A 87 -27.66 -11.97 -0.78
C ALA A 87 -27.33 -11.39 -2.17
N ASN A 88 -28.35 -10.80 -2.81
CA ASN A 88 -28.17 -9.90 -3.94
C ASN A 88 -27.05 -8.91 -3.59
N TYR A 89 -25.95 -8.94 -4.35
CA TYR A 89 -24.81 -8.06 -4.17
C TYR A 89 -25.29 -6.59 -4.22
N LYS A 90 -25.59 -6.02 -3.07
CA LYS A 90 -25.63 -4.56 -2.92
C LYS A 90 -24.19 -4.13 -2.76
N TYR A 91 -23.72 -3.38 -3.76
CA TYR A 91 -22.40 -2.76 -3.79
C TYR A 91 -22.06 -2.12 -2.43
N SER A 92 -20.97 -2.58 -1.80
CA SER A 92 -20.44 -1.99 -0.57
C SER A 92 -19.97 -0.56 -0.89
N MET A 93 -20.48 0.38 -0.11
CA MET A 93 -20.19 1.82 -0.23
C MET A 93 -18.82 2.19 0.37
N ASP A 94 -18.07 1.21 0.88
CA ASP A 94 -16.93 1.44 1.79
C ASP A 94 -15.60 1.67 1.06
N ARG A 95 -15.60 1.64 -0.28
CA ARG A 95 -14.39 1.91 -1.08
C ARG A 95 -14.68 2.89 -2.21
N ASN A 96 -14.59 4.20 -1.93
CA ASN A 96 -14.41 5.28 -2.92
C ASN A 96 -15.26 5.21 -4.21
N PHE A 97 -16.44 4.59 -4.15
CA PHE A 97 -17.29 4.44 -5.32
C PHE A 97 -17.99 5.78 -5.59
N LYS A 98 -17.60 6.45 -6.68
CA LYS A 98 -18.38 7.58 -7.19
C LYS A 98 -19.61 7.01 -7.88
N LYS A 99 -20.78 7.24 -7.29
CA LYS A 99 -22.08 6.89 -7.90
C LYS A 99 -22.11 7.41 -9.34
N PRO A 100 -22.40 6.57 -10.35
CA PRO A 100 -22.47 7.04 -11.73
C PRO A 100 -23.54 8.13 -11.82
N ARG A 101 -23.22 9.25 -12.48
CA ARG A 101 -24.22 10.24 -12.87
C ARG A 101 -24.90 9.70 -14.12
N TYR A 102 -26.21 9.51 -14.03
CA TYR A 102 -27.04 9.29 -15.21
C TYR A 102 -27.01 10.57 -16.04
N VAL A 103 -26.58 10.44 -17.29
CA VAL A 103 -26.69 11.49 -18.29
C VAL A 103 -27.86 11.09 -19.16
N GLU A 104 -28.89 11.93 -19.24
CA GLU A 104 -29.97 11.71 -20.20
C GLU A 104 -29.38 11.85 -21.60
N VAL A 105 -29.27 10.72 -22.30
CA VAL A 105 -28.91 10.74 -23.72
C VAL A 105 -30.19 11.06 -24.46
N THR A 106 -30.38 12.33 -24.83
CA THR A 106 -31.46 12.71 -25.75
C THR A 106 -31.16 12.08 -27.10
N VAL A 107 -31.70 10.89 -27.36
CA VAL A 107 -31.68 10.31 -28.69
C VAL A 107 -32.64 11.14 -29.53
N LYS A 108 -32.11 12.08 -30.33
CA LYS A 108 -32.86 12.64 -31.46
C LYS A 108 -33.09 11.50 -32.44
N ALA A 109 -34.19 10.79 -32.28
CA ALA A 109 -34.75 9.97 -33.33
C ALA A 109 -35.22 10.92 -34.44
N SER A 110 -34.34 11.20 -35.41
CA SER A 110 -34.77 11.67 -36.72
C SER A 110 -35.43 10.49 -37.43
N ILE A 111 -36.74 10.36 -37.26
CA ILE A 111 -37.61 9.54 -38.11
C ILE A 111 -38.58 10.48 -38.82
N GLY A 112 -38.49 10.53 -40.15
CA GLY A 112 -39.56 10.94 -41.06
C GLY A 112 -39.56 12.40 -41.50
N ASN A 113 -39.09 12.66 -42.72
CA ASN A 113 -39.92 12.51 -43.93
C ASN A 113 -39.06 12.07 -45.11
#